data_AF-A0AAP0BVL5-F1
#
_entry.id   AF-A0AAP0BVL5-F1
#
_cell.length_a   1.000
_cell.length_b   1.000
_cell.length_c   1.000
_cell.angle_alpha   90.00
_cell.angle_beta   90.00
_cell.angle_gamma   90.00
#
_symmetry.space_group_name_H-M   'P 1'
#
loop_
_entity.id
_entity.type
_entity.pdbx_description
1 polymer ?
#
loop_
_entity_poly.entity_id
_entity_poly.type
_entity_poly.pdbx_seq_one_letter_code
_entity_poly.pdbx_strand_id
1 'polypeptide(L)'
;MRMPDTGLIITSCYNIALVQLSEVQSLTFIPLHSSLPEKQKIICIEFIRDNHFIELKLKECSRIPHIIRTWMRYHEVIAEDWERHYKSRITLSQPQSGSTMLVELDDVI
;
A
#
# COMPACT_ATOMS: atom_id res chain seq x y z
N MET A 1 -8.44 -16.62 1.04
CA MET A 1 -8.54 -15.92 2.35
C MET A 1 -8.48 -14.42 2.06
N ARG A 2 -9.45 -13.60 2.48
CA ARG A 2 -9.40 -12.14 2.28
C ARG A 2 -8.65 -11.53 3.48
N MET A 3 -7.58 -10.78 3.23
CA MET A 3 -6.80 -10.05 4.24
C MET A 3 -7.20 -8.55 4.27
N PRO A 4 -8.42 -8.13 4.66
CA PRO A 4 -8.68 -6.70 4.79
C PRO A 4 -7.90 -6.09 5.97
N ASP A 5 -7.64 -6.84 7.04
CA ASP A 5 -6.97 -6.30 8.24
C ASP A 5 -5.52 -6.75 8.42
N THR A 6 -5.10 -7.85 7.77
CA THR A 6 -3.74 -8.36 7.95
C THR A 6 -2.68 -7.39 7.42
N GLY A 7 -3.00 -6.59 6.41
CA GLY A 7 -2.11 -5.52 5.96
C GLY A 7 -1.76 -4.53 7.08
N LEU A 8 -2.74 -4.15 7.92
CA LEU A 8 -2.51 -3.26 9.08
C LEU A 8 -1.65 -3.92 10.17
N ILE A 9 -1.81 -5.22 10.40
CA ILE A 9 -0.99 -5.99 11.34
C ILE A 9 0.45 -6.02 10.85
N ILE A 10 0.67 -6.39 9.58
CA ILE A 10 2.01 -6.46 8.98
C ILE A 10 2.70 -5.10 9.08
N THR A 11 2.04 -4.02 8.64
CA THR A 11 2.65 -2.69 8.64
C THR A 11 3.01 -2.23 10.05
N SER A 12 2.13 -2.49 11.03
CA SER A 12 2.39 -2.12 12.42
C SER A 12 3.51 -2.96 13.07
N CYS A 13 3.58 -4.27 12.79
CA CYS A 13 4.62 -5.13 13.34
C CYS A 13 6.02 -4.83 12.78
N TYR A 14 6.12 -4.47 11.51
CA TYR A 14 7.40 -4.27 10.83
C TYR A 14 7.76 -2.78 10.62
N ASN A 15 6.88 -1.87 11.00
CA ASN A 15 7.00 -0.42 10.80
C ASN A 15 7.33 -0.03 9.35
N ILE A 16 6.56 -0.58 8.40
CA ILE A 16 6.70 -0.34 6.96
C ILE A 16 5.37 0.10 6.35
N ALA A 17 5.41 0.69 5.15
CA ALA A 17 4.23 0.82 4.30
C ALA A 17 4.08 -0.42 3.40
N LEU A 18 2.84 -0.84 3.16
CA LEU A 18 2.51 -1.95 2.28
C LEU A 18 1.48 -1.51 1.26
N VAL A 19 1.79 -1.62 -0.02
CA VAL A 19 0.83 -1.49 -1.12
C VAL A 19 0.38 -2.89 -1.50
N GLN A 20 -0.92 -3.11 -1.52
CA GLN A 20 -1.51 -4.31 -2.08
C GLN A 20 -2.26 -3.94 -3.35
N LEU A 21 -1.90 -4.59 -4.45
CA LEU A 21 -2.62 -4.52 -5.71
C LEU A 21 -3.43 -5.80 -5.89
N SER A 22 -4.65 -5.67 -6.40
CA SER A 22 -5.46 -6.82 -6.82
C SER A 22 -6.53 -6.37 -7.80
N GLU A 23 -7.11 -7.33 -8.53
CA GLU A 23 -8.23 -7.10 -9.45
C GLU A 23 -9.46 -6.53 -8.73
N VAL A 24 -9.69 -6.94 -7.48
CA VAL A 24 -10.87 -6.53 -6.69
C VAL A 24 -10.65 -5.17 -6.02
N GLN A 25 -9.50 -5.00 -5.39
CA GLN A 25 -9.20 -3.79 -4.62
C GLN A 25 -7.70 -3.57 -4.45
N SER A 26 -7.25 -2.37 -4.79
CA SER A 26 -5.89 -1.91 -4.52
C SER A 26 -5.88 -0.90 -3.37
N LEU A 27 -5.03 -1.12 -2.38
CA LEU A 27 -4.99 -0.35 -1.12
C LEU A 27 -3.55 -0.13 -0.66
N THR A 28 -3.36 0.97 0.06
CA THR A 28 -2.14 1.21 0.85
C THR A 28 -2.45 1.00 2.33
N PHE A 29 -1.59 0.24 3.00
CA PHE A 29 -1.56 0.04 4.43
C PHE A 29 -0.35 0.76 5.00
N ILE A 30 -0.53 1.41 6.14
CA ILE A 30 0.52 2.07 6.91
C ILE A 30 0.36 1.70 8.39
N PRO A 31 1.41 1.82 9.23
CA PRO A 31 1.36 1.45 10.64
C PRO A 31 0.32 2.25 11.43
N LEU A 32 -0.34 1.62 12.40
CA LEU A 32 -1.34 2.28 13.24
C LEU A 32 -0.72 3.03 14.44
N HIS A 33 0.35 2.49 15.02
CA HIS A 33 0.87 2.90 16.33
C HIS A 33 2.40 3.14 16.30
N SER A 34 2.93 3.56 15.16
CA SER A 34 4.39 3.72 15.00
C SER A 34 4.72 4.97 14.21
N SER A 35 5.76 5.67 14.64
CA SER A 35 6.28 6.85 13.93
C SER A 35 6.97 6.44 12.64
N LEU A 36 7.05 7.41 11.72
CA LEU A 36 7.81 7.25 10.48
C LEU A 36 9.31 7.06 10.81
N PRO A 37 9.95 5.95 10.41
CA PRO A 37 11.37 5.75 10.62
C PRO A 37 12.20 6.64 9.67
N GLU A 38 13.46 6.92 10.03
CA GLU A 38 14.38 7.72 9.19
C GLU A 38 14.59 7.12 7.79
N LYS A 39 14.57 5.78 7.71
CA LYS A 39 14.64 5.03 6.45
C LYS A 39 13.32 4.29 6.25
N GLN A 40 12.34 4.99 5.69
CA GLN A 40 11.06 4.40 5.37
C GLN A 40 11.18 3.33 4.28
N LYS A 41 10.47 2.22 4.46
CA LYS A 41 10.37 1.14 3.49
C LYS A 41 8.92 1.01 3.04
N ILE A 42 8.74 0.89 1.73
CA ILE A 42 7.47 0.54 1.09
C ILE A 42 7.64 -0.79 0.36
N ILE A 43 6.74 -1.72 0.62
CA ILE A 43 6.67 -3.00 -0.08
C ILE A 43 5.41 -2.97 -0.94
N CYS A 44 5.49 -3.45 -2.17
CA CYS A 44 4.32 -3.66 -3.00
C CYS A 44 4.14 -5.16 -3.22
N ILE A 45 2.93 -5.63 -2.99
CA ILE A 45 2.52 -6.99 -3.31
C ILE A 45 1.34 -6.96 -4.25
N GLU A 46 1.29 -7.91 -5.18
CA GLU A 46 0.13 -8.13 -6.04
C GLU A 46 -0.51 -9.47 -5.70
N PHE A 47 -1.82 -9.45 -5.52
CA PHE A 47 -2.64 -10.63 -5.34
C PHE A 47 -3.25 -11.06 -6.67
N ILE A 48 -2.77 -12.18 -7.19
CA ILE A 48 -3.05 -12.67 -8.54
C ILE A 48 -3.92 -13.93 -8.48
N ARG A 49 -4.95 -13.98 -9.34
CA ARG A 49 -5.83 -15.14 -9.57
C ARG A 49 -6.39 -15.75 -8.28
N ASP A 50 -6.75 -14.89 -7.33
CA ASP A 50 -7.34 -15.27 -6.05
C ASP A 50 -6.56 -16.28 -5.20
N ASN A 51 -5.25 -16.45 -5.44
CA ASN A 51 -4.47 -17.49 -4.77
C ASN A 51 -3.03 -17.12 -4.41
N HIS A 52 -2.38 -16.22 -5.15
CA HIS A 52 -0.94 -16.01 -5.02
C HIS A 52 -0.56 -14.56 -4.77
N PHE A 53 0.45 -14.34 -3.93
CA PHE A 53 1.05 -13.03 -3.69
C PHE A 53 2.45 -13.00 -4.28
N ILE A 54 2.73 -11.99 -5.10
CA ILE A 54 4.08 -11.70 -5.61
C ILE A 54 4.54 -10.34 -5.08
N GLU A 55 5.84 -10.18 -4.89
CA GLU A 55 6.44 -8.87 -4.61
C GLU A 55 6.67 -8.11 -5.93
N LEU A 56 6.31 -6.84 -5.95
CA LEU A 56 6.55 -5.92 -7.05
C LEU A 56 7.50 -4.80 -6.62
N LYS A 57 8.34 -4.35 -7.54
CA LYS A 57 9.18 -3.16 -7.34
C LYS A 57 8.41 -1.92 -7.81
N LEU A 58 8.15 -1.00 -6.89
CA LEU A 58 7.60 0.31 -7.24
C LEU A 58 8.71 1.19 -7.81
N LYS A 59 8.46 1.79 -8.97
CA LYS A 59 9.27 2.90 -9.47
C LYS A 59 9.29 4.03 -8.43
N GLU A 60 10.42 4.72 -8.32
CA GLU A 60 10.54 5.87 -7.43
C GLU A 60 9.49 6.94 -7.79
N CYS A 61 8.91 7.57 -6.77
CA CYS A 61 7.82 8.56 -6.91
C CYS A 61 6.56 8.05 -7.63
N SER A 62 6.39 6.74 -7.82
CA SER A 62 5.17 6.17 -8.40
C SER A 62 3.95 6.50 -7.55
N ARG A 63 2.79 6.61 -8.22
CA ARG A 63 1.52 6.73 -7.53
C ARG A 63 1.17 5.43 -6.82
N ILE A 64 0.57 5.56 -5.64
CA ILE A 64 0.08 4.46 -4.83
C ILE A 64 -1.45 4.56 -4.66
N PRO A 65 -2.14 3.45 -4.38
CA PRO A 65 -3.55 3.48 -4.05
C PRO A 65 -3.84 4.28 -2.77
N HIS A 66 -5.10 4.62 -2.56
CA HIS A 66 -5.55 5.26 -1.33
C HIS A 66 -5.28 4.40 -0.08
N ILE A 67 -5.07 5.08 1.05
CA ILE A 67 -4.90 4.42 2.36
C ILE A 67 -6.21 3.75 2.77
N ILE A 68 -6.12 2.56 3.35
CA ILE A 68 -7.30 1.84 3.85
C ILE A 68 -8.06 2.68 4.88
N ARG A 69 -9.39 2.78 4.71
CA ARG A 69 -10.26 3.61 5.56
C ARG A 69 -10.19 3.24 7.05
N THR A 70 -9.94 1.97 7.35
CA THR A 70 -9.76 1.48 8.73
C THR A 70 -8.62 2.19 9.43
N TRP A 71 -7.54 2.54 8.73
CA TRP A 71 -6.43 3.29 9.30
C TRP A 71 -6.87 4.69 9.79
N MET A 72 -7.69 5.39 9.00
CA MET A 72 -8.22 6.72 9.39
C MET A 72 -9.00 6.69 10.71
N ARG A 73 -9.57 5.54 11.08
CA ARG A 73 -10.38 5.39 12.30
C ARG A 73 -9.55 5.01 13.53
N TYR A 74 -8.44 4.31 13.35
CA TYR A 74 -7.76 3.62 14.46
C TYR A 74 -6.29 4.00 14.64
N HIS A 75 -5.71 4.83 13.76
CA HIS A 75 -4.33 5.28 13.93
C HIS A 75 -4.20 6.18 15.16
N GLU A 76 -3.05 6.09 15.82
CA GLU A 76 -2.63 7.03 16.86
C GLU A 76 -1.94 8.25 16.26
N VAL A 77 -1.92 9.35 17.01
CA VAL A 77 -1.27 10.62 16.61
C VAL A 77 0.18 10.42 16.16
N ILE A 78 0.90 9.47 16.79
CA ILE A 78 2.29 9.15 16.42
C ILE A 78 2.44 8.65 14.97
N ALA A 79 1.37 8.11 14.37
CA ALA A 79 1.38 7.59 13.02
C ALA A 79 0.97 8.62 11.94
N GLU A 80 0.57 9.84 12.31
CA GLU A 80 0.11 10.87 11.35
C GLU A 80 1.15 11.22 10.27
N ASP A 81 2.44 11.15 10.62
CA ASP A 81 3.53 11.44 9.69
C ASP A 81 3.60 10.44 8.53
N TRP A 82 3.06 9.23 8.67
CA TRP A 82 2.96 8.27 7.57
C TRP A 82 2.07 8.78 6.44
N GLU A 83 0.86 9.24 6.74
CA GLU A 83 -0.04 9.80 5.72
C GLU A 83 0.61 11.03 5.08
N ARG A 84 1.17 11.93 5.90
CA ARG A 84 1.84 13.14 5.40
C ARG A 84 2.98 12.81 4.42
N HIS A 85 3.77 11.78 4.73
CA HIS A 85 4.87 11.32 3.89
C HIS A 85 4.40 10.82 2.52
N TYR A 86 3.31 10.06 2.48
CA TYR A 86 2.80 9.45 1.25
C TYR A 86 1.76 10.30 0.50
N LYS A 87 1.32 11.43 1.08
CA LYS A 87 0.24 12.27 0.57
C LYS A 87 0.38 12.66 -0.90
N SER A 88 1.60 12.98 -1.37
CA SER A 88 1.86 13.37 -2.76
C SER A 88 1.74 12.20 -3.75
N ARG A 89 1.84 10.95 -3.27
CA ARG A 89 1.80 9.73 -4.09
C ARG A 89 0.41 9.10 -4.15
N ILE A 90 -0.50 9.44 -3.24
CA ILE A 90 -1.83 8.83 -3.17
C ILE A 90 -2.67 9.22 -4.40
N THR A 91 -3.20 8.20 -5.08
CA THR A 91 -4.21 8.38 -6.12
C THR A 91 -5.57 8.52 -5.46
N LEU A 92 -6.29 9.60 -5.75
CA LEU A 92 -7.71 9.72 -5.40
C LEU A 92 -8.46 8.55 -6.04
N SER A 93 -9.19 7.79 -5.26
CA SER A 93 -9.96 6.64 -5.74
C SER A 93 -10.92 7.09 -6.84
N GLN A 94 -10.64 6.69 -8.09
CA GLN A 94 -11.62 6.82 -9.16
C GLN A 94 -12.76 5.82 -8.92
N PRO A 95 -14.02 6.19 -9.23
CA PRO A 95 -15.10 5.21 -9.34
C PRO A 95 -14.73 4.21 -10.44
N GLN A 96 -14.97 2.93 -10.16
CA GLN A 96 -14.48 1.82 -10.96
C GLN A 96 -14.79 1.96 -12.45
N SER A 97 -13.75 2.17 -13.24
CA SER A 97 -13.72 1.76 -14.64
C SER A 97 -12.28 1.38 -14.96
N GLY A 98 -12.12 0.19 -15.53
CA GLY A 98 -10.83 -0.48 -15.73
C GLY A 98 -9.76 0.46 -16.27
N SER A 99 -8.71 0.66 -15.49
CA SER A 99 -7.50 1.30 -15.97
C SER A 99 -6.31 0.54 -15.43
N THR A 100 -5.70 -0.21 -16.33
CA THR A 100 -4.41 -0.89 -16.18
C THR A 100 -3.42 0.11 -15.59
N MET A 101 -3.01 -0.11 -14.33
CA MET A 101 -1.77 0.47 -13.83
C MET A 101 -0.65 -0.12 -14.69
N LEU A 102 -0.07 0.69 -15.58
CA LEU A 102 1.09 0.31 -16.37
C LEU A 102 2.25 0.03 -15.40
N VAL A 103 2.41 -1.24 -15.06
CA VAL A 103 3.67 -1.77 -14.53
C VAL A 103 4.46 -2.16 -15.78
N GLU A 104 5.36 -1.28 -16.22
CA GLU A 104 6.37 -1.69 -17.21
C GLU A 104 7.23 -2.76 -16.54
N LEU A 105 7.06 -4.00 -17.00
CA LEU A 105 7.97 -5.10 -16.77
C LEU A 105 9.24 -4.77 -17.55
N ASP A 106 10.19 -4.09 -16.92
CA ASP A 106 11.53 -3.98 -17.49
C ASP A 106 12.14 -5.38 -17.57
N ASP A 107 12.59 -5.70 -18.78
CA ASP A 107 13.12 -6.99 -19.24
C ASP A 107 14.10 -7.63 -18.26
N VAL A 108 13.75 -8.84 -17.78
CA VAL A 108 14.72 -9.79 -17.26
C VAL A 108 15.26 -10.57 -18.45
N ILE A 109 16.50 -10.27 -18.83
CA ILE A 109 17.37 -11.07 -19.71
C ILE A 109 17.62 -12.45 -19.09
#